data_AF-A0A965BX55-F1
#
_entry.id   AF-A0A965BX55-F1
#
_cell.length_a   1.000
_cell.length_b   1.000
_cell.length_c   1.000
_cell.angle_alpha   90.00
_cell.angle_beta   90.00
_cell.angle_gamma   90.00
#
_symmetry.space_group_name_H-M   'P 1'
#
loop_
_entity.id
_entity.type
_entity.pdbx_description
1 polymer ?
#
loop_
_entity_poly.entity_id
_entity_poly.type
_entity_poly.pdbx_seq_one_letter_code
_entity_poly.pdbx_strand_id
1 'polypeptide(L)'
;MRRRWVSPLNCIDHLPALACPSAVKTWGLPKNPVWFRFSPPAPSQRIAHLEIVPNFIFPTAVWSTLFDDRGTFNAALLEQIYRLRDQNPEGVANTNVKGWQSPNNIQTLPEFEDLCLRIVQVCQRIGESQHFMPDLGFNLQAWVNINPPGASNKIHYHANCHFSGIYYVSLKAPECGSIFFRDPRVASRMLTYPATQATDFTTEEVRMKPEAGRMYVFPGWLEHGVEENESGEDRISIAFNVLAGRQGPA
;
A
#
# COMPACT_ATOMS: atom_id res chain seq x y z
N MET A 1 -40.65 23.46 7.79
CA MET A 1 -40.34 22.46 8.83
C MET A 1 -38.83 22.17 8.80
N ARG A 2 -38.08 22.67 9.80
CA ARG A 2 -36.63 22.46 9.90
C ARG A 2 -36.37 21.18 10.70
N ARG A 3 -35.72 20.18 10.10
CA ARG A 3 -35.27 18.97 10.81
C ARG A 3 -33.94 19.25 11.51
N ARG A 4 -33.92 19.06 12.84
CA ARG A 4 -32.71 19.09 13.68
C ARG A 4 -31.90 17.82 13.43
N TRP A 5 -30.60 17.98 13.22
CA TRP A 5 -29.61 16.90 13.28
C TRP A 5 -29.25 16.64 14.75
N VAL A 6 -29.31 15.38 15.17
CA VAL A 6 -28.89 14.91 16.51
C VAL A 6 -27.55 14.20 16.33
N SER A 7 -26.56 14.60 17.13
CA SER A 7 -25.20 14.03 17.15
C SER A 7 -25.19 12.63 17.77
N PRO A 8 -24.47 11.64 17.22
CA PRO A 8 -24.32 10.33 17.85
C PRO A 8 -23.08 10.33 18.75
N LEU A 9 -23.26 10.72 20.01
CA LEU A 9 -22.34 10.41 21.09
C LEU A 9 -23.17 9.73 22.18
N ASN A 10 -23.19 8.41 22.17
CA ASN A 10 -23.45 7.55 23.32
C ASN A 10 -23.42 6.11 22.84
N CYS A 11 -22.31 5.42 23.09
CA CYS A 11 -22.20 3.99 23.32
C CYS A 11 -20.70 3.69 23.41
N ILE A 12 -20.22 3.38 24.62
CA ILE A 12 -19.21 2.37 24.98
C ILE A 12 -18.95 2.63 26.47
N ASP A 13 -19.70 1.93 27.31
CA ASP A 13 -19.31 1.64 28.70
C ASP A 13 -19.37 0.12 28.84
N HIS A 14 -18.33 -0.46 29.44
CA HIS A 14 -18.12 -1.87 29.79
C HIS A 14 -17.15 -2.70 28.91
N LEU A 15 -15.84 -2.45 29.10
CA LEU A 15 -14.81 -3.50 29.09
C LEU A 15 -13.79 -3.22 30.22
N PRO A 16 -13.27 -4.25 30.92
CA PRO A 16 -12.38 -4.07 32.06
C PRO A 16 -10.97 -3.66 31.62
N ALA A 17 -10.37 -2.73 32.38
CA ALA A 17 -9.09 -2.10 32.10
C ALA A 17 -7.91 -3.08 32.26
N LEU A 18 -7.18 -3.31 31.18
CA LEU A 18 -5.77 -3.69 31.25
C LEU A 18 -4.95 -2.42 31.44
N ALA A 19 -4.22 -2.35 32.56
CA ALA A 19 -3.45 -1.18 32.97
C ALA A 19 -2.32 -0.88 31.98
N CYS A 20 -2.48 0.19 31.19
CA CYS A 20 -1.41 0.79 30.40
C CYS A 20 -0.79 1.95 31.19
N PRO A 21 0.55 2.10 31.27
CA PRO A 21 1.18 3.10 32.13
C PRO A 21 0.99 4.51 31.56
N SER A 22 0.65 5.45 32.45
CA SER A 22 0.57 6.91 32.27
C SER A 22 -0.50 7.44 31.30
N ALA A 23 -1.58 7.97 31.89
CA ALA A 23 -2.57 8.77 31.19
C ALA A 23 -1.91 10.01 30.56
N VAL A 24 -1.85 10.04 29.23
CA VAL A 24 -1.62 11.29 28.50
C VAL A 24 -2.77 12.24 28.87
N LYS A 25 -2.48 13.34 29.55
CA LYS A 25 -3.45 14.42 29.75
C LYS A 25 -3.78 15.01 28.39
N THR A 26 -4.81 14.49 27.72
CA THR A 26 -5.33 15.08 26.49
C THR A 26 -6.03 16.39 26.85
N TRP A 27 -5.66 17.49 26.20
CA TRP A 27 -6.40 18.74 26.29
C TRP A 27 -7.80 18.52 25.71
N GLY A 28 -8.81 18.40 26.57
CA GLY A 28 -10.20 18.31 26.14
C GLY A 28 -10.62 19.58 25.40
N LEU A 29 -11.53 19.45 24.44
CA LEU A 29 -12.10 20.62 23.78
C LEU A 29 -12.80 21.52 24.84
N PRO A 30 -12.54 22.84 24.84
CA PRO A 30 -13.22 23.74 25.76
C PRO A 30 -14.73 23.70 25.52
N LYS A 31 -15.52 23.77 26.60
CA LYS A 31 -17.00 23.70 26.53
C LYS A 31 -17.61 24.75 25.58
N ASN A 32 -16.94 25.89 25.42
CA ASN A 32 -17.28 26.97 24.49
C ASN A 32 -16.04 27.35 23.66
N PRO A 33 -15.81 26.75 22.48
CA PRO A 33 -14.67 27.09 21.63
C PRO A 33 -14.84 28.50 21.05
N VAL A 34 -13.79 29.32 21.13
CA VAL A 34 -13.71 30.62 20.46
C VAL A 34 -13.27 30.39 19.01
N TRP A 35 -14.16 30.68 18.07
CA TRP A 35 -13.87 30.59 16.65
C TRP A 35 -13.37 31.93 16.13
N PHE A 36 -12.11 32.02 15.73
CA PHE A 36 -11.60 33.17 15.00
C PHE A 36 -12.16 33.17 13.58
N ARG A 37 -13.14 34.03 13.31
CA ARG A 37 -13.63 34.30 11.96
C ARG A 37 -13.03 35.64 11.52
N PHE A 38 -12.02 35.60 10.66
CA PHE A 38 -11.39 36.81 10.15
C PHE A 38 -12.12 37.31 8.90
N SER A 39 -12.47 38.60 8.88
CA SER A 39 -12.51 39.35 7.62
C SER A 39 -11.08 39.51 7.11
N PRO A 40 -10.81 39.52 5.80
CA PRO A 40 -9.46 39.71 5.29
C PRO A 40 -8.84 40.99 5.88
N PRO A 41 -7.62 40.93 6.44
CA PRO A 41 -6.98 42.11 7.03
C PRO A 41 -6.78 43.20 5.97
N ALA A 42 -6.90 44.46 6.41
CA ALA A 42 -6.60 45.61 5.56
C ALA A 42 -5.16 45.50 5.02
N PRO A 43 -4.85 46.02 3.82
CA PRO A 43 -3.52 45.88 3.22
C PRO A 43 -2.37 46.33 4.14
N SER A 44 -2.58 47.38 4.95
CA SER A 44 -1.61 47.90 5.93
C SER A 44 -1.34 46.99 7.13
N GLN A 45 -2.20 45.99 7.36
CA GLN A 45 -2.10 45.03 8.46
C GLN A 45 -1.57 43.67 8.00
N ARG A 46 -1.36 43.48 6.69
CA ARG A 46 -0.78 42.24 6.15
C ARG A 46 0.72 42.24 6.42
N ILE A 47 1.24 41.09 6.82
CA ILE A 47 2.68 40.86 6.90
C ILE A 47 3.22 40.97 5.46
N ALA A 48 4.00 42.02 5.17
CA ALA A 48 4.40 42.39 3.82
C ALA A 48 5.23 41.31 3.10
N HIS A 49 6.02 40.55 3.87
CA HIS A 49 6.77 39.38 3.41
C HIS A 49 6.58 38.25 4.41
N LEU A 50 5.74 37.27 4.04
CA LEU A 50 5.53 36.05 4.81
C LEU A 50 5.76 34.86 3.88
N GLU A 51 6.96 34.28 3.95
CA GLU A 51 7.27 33.03 3.28
C GLU A 51 7.03 31.87 4.24
N ILE A 52 6.26 30.88 3.80
CA ILE A 52 6.00 29.65 4.55
C ILE A 52 6.43 28.50 3.65
N VAL A 53 7.45 27.75 4.07
CA VAL A 53 8.01 26.64 3.30
C VAL A 53 7.77 25.33 4.07
N PRO A 54 7.14 24.32 3.46
CA PRO A 54 6.98 23.02 4.09
C PRO A 54 8.31 22.25 4.09
N ASN A 55 8.62 21.59 5.20
CA ASN A 55 9.71 20.62 5.30
C ASN A 55 9.11 19.23 5.51
N PHE A 56 9.27 18.35 4.53
CA PHE A 56 8.74 16.98 4.61
C PHE A 56 9.69 16.10 5.43
N ILE A 57 9.16 15.51 6.50
CA ILE A 57 9.92 14.63 7.40
C ILE A 57 9.31 13.24 7.42
N PHE A 58 10.18 12.22 7.52
CA PHE A 58 9.82 10.80 7.49
C PHE A 58 9.04 10.38 6.22
N PRO A 59 9.56 10.66 5.01
CA PRO A 59 8.90 10.27 3.78
C PRO A 59 8.79 8.74 3.69
N THR A 60 7.65 8.26 3.19
CA THR A 60 7.46 6.85 2.85
C THR A 60 7.68 6.67 1.36
N ALA A 61 8.63 5.81 0.98
CA ALA A 61 8.96 5.55 -0.42
C ALA A 61 8.20 4.32 -0.94
N VAL A 62 7.70 4.43 -2.17
CA VAL A 62 7.25 3.30 -3.00
C VAL A 62 8.05 3.38 -4.29
N TRP A 63 8.90 2.38 -4.54
CA TRP A 63 9.71 2.30 -5.75
C TRP A 63 8.91 1.64 -6.87
N SER A 64 9.19 2.02 -8.11
CA SER A 64 8.58 1.37 -9.27
C SER A 64 9.55 1.25 -10.42
N THR A 65 9.34 0.21 -11.24
CA THR A 65 10.04 0.01 -12.51
C THR A 65 9.08 -0.58 -13.54
N LEU A 66 9.37 -0.37 -14.81
CA LEU A 66 8.64 -0.94 -15.95
C LEU A 66 9.64 -1.73 -16.79
N PHE A 67 9.36 -3.01 -17.02
CA PHE A 67 10.25 -3.85 -17.82
C PHE A 67 10.00 -3.63 -19.32
N ASP A 68 11.05 -3.44 -20.10
CA ASP A 68 10.95 -3.18 -21.54
C ASP A 68 10.55 -4.43 -22.32
N ASP A 69 11.03 -5.61 -21.92
CA ASP A 69 10.74 -6.92 -22.50
C ASP A 69 9.43 -7.54 -21.99
N ARG A 70 8.61 -6.77 -21.28
CA ARG A 70 7.35 -7.20 -20.66
C ARG A 70 6.38 -7.92 -21.61
N GLY A 71 6.37 -7.60 -22.91
CA GLY A 71 5.48 -8.25 -23.87
C GLY A 71 5.74 -9.75 -23.98
N THR A 72 6.99 -10.13 -24.25
CA THR A 72 7.41 -11.54 -24.33
C THR A 72 7.49 -12.20 -22.96
N PHE A 73 7.97 -11.46 -21.97
CA PHE A 73 8.13 -11.98 -20.61
C PHE A 73 6.77 -12.31 -19.95
N ASN A 74 5.77 -11.42 -20.09
CA ASN A 74 4.44 -11.67 -19.54
C ASN A 74 3.72 -12.81 -20.26
N ALA A 75 3.90 -12.95 -21.58
CA ALA A 75 3.32 -14.07 -22.32
C ALA A 75 3.83 -15.42 -21.79
N ALA A 76 5.13 -15.54 -21.53
CA ALA A 76 5.72 -16.75 -20.94
C ALA A 76 5.19 -17.01 -19.52
N LEU A 77 5.09 -15.99 -18.68
CA LEU A 77 4.55 -16.12 -17.32
C LEU A 77 3.07 -16.52 -17.31
N LEU A 78 2.25 -15.94 -18.19
CA LEU A 78 0.81 -16.23 -18.26
C LEU A 78 0.52 -17.71 -18.51
N GLU A 79 1.28 -18.34 -19.39
CA GLU A 79 1.14 -19.78 -19.64
C GLU A 79 1.35 -20.60 -18.37
N GLN A 80 2.40 -20.29 -17.60
CA GLN A 80 2.72 -21.02 -16.38
C GLN A 80 1.74 -20.72 -15.24
N ILE A 81 1.25 -19.48 -15.17
CA ILE A 81 0.22 -19.04 -14.21
C ILE A 81 -1.08 -19.83 -14.41
N TYR A 82 -1.56 -19.96 -15.65
CA TYR A 82 -2.79 -20.71 -15.91
C TYR A 82 -2.61 -22.21 -15.65
N ARG A 83 -1.45 -22.78 -15.99
CA ARG A 83 -1.13 -24.17 -15.60
C ARG A 83 -1.16 -24.36 -14.08
N LEU A 84 -0.61 -23.41 -13.32
CA LEU A 84 -0.61 -23.46 -11.85
C LEU A 84 -2.03 -23.39 -11.29
N ARG A 85 -2.90 -22.54 -11.86
CA ARG A 85 -4.33 -22.49 -11.52
C ARG A 85 -5.04 -23.81 -11.83
N ASP A 86 -4.78 -24.39 -12.99
CA ASP A 86 -5.47 -25.61 -13.43
C ASP A 86 -5.08 -26.83 -12.57
N GLN A 87 -3.84 -26.86 -12.08
CA GLN A 87 -3.36 -27.89 -11.15
C GLN A 87 -3.91 -27.71 -9.73
N ASN A 88 -4.23 -26.49 -9.31
CA ASN A 88 -4.83 -26.20 -8.01
C ASN A 88 -5.98 -25.16 -8.14
N PRO A 89 -7.17 -25.58 -8.61
CA PRO A 89 -8.28 -24.66 -8.87
C PRO A 89 -8.81 -23.96 -7.62
N GLU A 90 -8.67 -24.59 -6.45
CA GLU A 90 -9.14 -24.03 -5.17
C GLU A 90 -8.25 -22.87 -4.68
N GLY A 91 -6.95 -22.93 -4.99
CA GLY A 91 -5.99 -21.91 -4.56
C GLY A 91 -5.89 -21.81 -3.03
N VAL A 92 -5.64 -20.60 -2.53
CA VAL A 92 -5.58 -20.29 -1.09
C VAL A 92 -6.49 -19.10 -0.78
N ALA A 93 -7.18 -19.16 0.36
CA ALA A 93 -7.94 -18.05 0.89
C ALA A 93 -7.09 -17.22 1.87
N ASN A 94 -6.88 -15.95 1.56
CA ASN A 94 -6.17 -15.00 2.40
C ASN A 94 -6.86 -13.62 2.33
N THR A 95 -6.22 -12.61 1.74
CA THR A 95 -6.79 -11.26 1.59
C THR A 95 -7.60 -11.10 0.32
N ASN A 96 -7.49 -12.05 -0.63
CA ASN A 96 -8.26 -12.12 -1.86
C ASN A 96 -9.76 -12.21 -1.58
N VAL A 97 -10.53 -11.39 -2.29
CA VAL A 97 -11.99 -11.40 -2.31
C VAL A 97 -12.41 -11.79 -3.72
N LYS A 98 -13.09 -12.93 -3.87
CA LYS A 98 -13.55 -13.50 -5.16
C LYS A 98 -12.44 -13.79 -6.20
N GLY A 99 -11.17 -13.57 -5.85
CA GLY A 99 -10.01 -13.90 -6.68
C GLY A 99 -9.36 -15.22 -6.30
N TRP A 100 -8.58 -15.76 -7.22
CA TRP A 100 -7.75 -16.94 -6.98
C TRP A 100 -6.34 -16.52 -6.57
N GLN A 101 -5.75 -17.24 -5.62
CA GLN A 101 -4.37 -17.04 -5.18
C GLN A 101 -3.63 -18.37 -5.17
N SER A 102 -2.41 -18.42 -5.69
CA SER A 102 -1.54 -19.60 -5.55
C SER A 102 -1.04 -19.75 -4.11
N PRO A 103 -0.52 -20.94 -3.75
CA PRO A 103 0.37 -21.05 -2.59
C PRO A 103 1.59 -20.13 -2.71
N ASN A 104 2.17 -19.79 -1.55
CA ASN A 104 3.33 -18.90 -1.43
C ASN A 104 4.66 -19.65 -1.61
N ASN A 105 4.85 -20.22 -2.81
CA ASN A 105 6.00 -21.05 -3.11
C ASN A 105 6.47 -20.98 -4.58
N ILE A 106 6.02 -20.00 -5.38
CA ILE A 106 6.38 -19.99 -6.81
C ILE A 106 7.88 -19.77 -7.02
N GLN A 107 8.59 -19.21 -6.03
CA GLN A 107 10.04 -19.06 -6.05
C GLN A 107 10.81 -20.39 -6.06
N THR A 108 10.15 -21.51 -5.74
CA THR A 108 10.77 -22.85 -5.80
C THR A 108 10.53 -23.53 -7.14
N LEU A 109 9.78 -22.89 -8.05
CA LEU A 109 9.41 -23.45 -9.35
C LEU A 109 10.37 -22.90 -10.42
N PRO A 110 11.06 -23.77 -11.20
CA PRO A 110 12.00 -23.32 -12.24
C PRO A 110 11.39 -22.36 -13.26
N GLU A 111 10.10 -22.51 -13.53
CA GLU A 111 9.36 -21.68 -14.49
C GLU A 111 9.29 -20.19 -14.10
N PHE A 112 9.51 -19.87 -12.82
CA PHE A 112 9.49 -18.52 -12.28
C PHE A 112 10.88 -18.00 -11.90
N GLU A 113 11.96 -18.71 -12.23
CA GLU A 113 13.33 -18.36 -11.86
C GLU A 113 13.74 -16.97 -12.37
N ASP A 114 13.49 -16.65 -13.66
CA ASP A 114 13.83 -15.34 -14.23
C ASP A 114 13.08 -14.19 -13.52
N LEU A 115 11.81 -14.39 -13.16
CA LEU A 115 11.07 -13.42 -12.37
C LEU A 115 11.69 -13.22 -10.98
N CYS A 116 12.07 -14.31 -10.31
CA CYS A 116 12.68 -14.25 -8.98
C CYS A 116 14.01 -13.49 -9.02
N LEU A 117 14.84 -13.74 -10.04
CA LEU A 117 16.09 -13.01 -10.26
C LEU A 117 15.83 -11.51 -10.47
N ARG A 118 14.83 -11.14 -11.28
CA ARG A 118 14.46 -9.73 -11.50
C ARG A 118 13.98 -9.05 -10.22
N ILE A 119 13.16 -9.72 -9.41
CA ILE A 119 12.70 -9.20 -8.11
C ILE A 119 13.91 -8.93 -7.21
N VAL A 120 14.81 -9.90 -7.07
CA VAL A 120 16.00 -9.75 -6.22
C VAL A 120 16.90 -8.62 -6.71
N GLN A 121 17.13 -8.50 -8.02
CA GLN A 121 17.92 -7.41 -8.61
C GLN A 121 17.31 -6.04 -8.37
N VAL A 122 15.98 -5.91 -8.46
CA VAL A 122 15.28 -4.66 -8.13
C VAL A 122 15.48 -4.32 -6.65
N CYS A 123 15.28 -5.28 -5.75
CA CYS A 123 15.48 -5.08 -4.30
C CYS A 123 16.94 -4.73 -3.95
N GLN A 124 17.92 -5.34 -4.63
CA GLN A 124 19.34 -5.02 -4.49
C GLN A 124 19.63 -3.57 -4.87
N ARG A 125 19.17 -3.13 -6.05
CA ARG A 125 19.34 -1.74 -6.51
C ARG A 125 18.67 -0.73 -5.57
N ILE A 126 17.49 -1.07 -5.03
CA ILE A 126 16.85 -0.25 -4.00
C ILE A 126 17.76 -0.16 -2.77
N GLY A 127 18.25 -1.30 -2.27
CA GLY A 127 19.16 -1.33 -1.12
C GLY A 127 20.42 -0.50 -1.33
N GLU A 128 21.06 -0.60 -2.50
CA GLU A 128 22.21 0.23 -2.89
C GLU A 128 21.87 1.73 -2.86
N SER A 129 20.72 2.12 -3.44
CA SER A 129 20.27 3.52 -3.46
C SER A 129 19.97 4.09 -2.07
N GLN A 130 19.63 3.23 -1.11
CA GLN A 130 19.34 3.60 0.28
C GLN A 130 20.53 3.37 1.21
N HIS A 131 21.71 3.02 0.65
CA HIS A 131 22.93 2.73 1.41
C HIS A 131 22.74 1.63 2.48
N PHE A 132 21.96 0.60 2.15
CA PHE A 132 21.85 -0.58 3.01
C PHE A 132 23.19 -1.33 3.07
N MET A 133 23.35 -2.18 4.09
CA MET A 133 24.57 -2.95 4.24
C MET A 133 24.88 -3.76 2.97
N PRO A 134 26.15 -3.84 2.55
CA PRO A 134 26.54 -4.71 1.44
C PRO A 134 26.42 -6.19 1.83
N ASP A 135 26.50 -7.07 0.83
CA ASP A 135 26.57 -8.54 0.97
C ASP A 135 25.37 -9.16 1.74
N LEU A 136 24.19 -8.56 1.58
CA LEU A 136 22.94 -9.13 2.09
C LEU A 136 22.45 -10.25 1.18
N GLY A 137 22.08 -11.38 1.79
CA GLY A 137 21.23 -12.38 1.16
C GLY A 137 19.77 -11.95 1.17
N PHE A 138 19.00 -12.40 0.19
CA PHE A 138 17.58 -12.11 0.05
C PHE A 138 16.78 -13.40 0.09
N ASN A 139 15.95 -13.55 1.12
CA ASN A 139 14.95 -14.60 1.19
C ASN A 139 13.66 -14.09 0.52
N LEU A 140 13.28 -14.72 -0.59
CA LEU A 140 12.12 -14.36 -1.40
C LEU A 140 10.97 -15.35 -1.14
N GLN A 141 9.77 -14.80 -1.02
CA GLN A 141 8.50 -15.51 -1.03
C GLN A 141 7.61 -14.87 -2.07
N ALA A 142 7.02 -15.65 -2.98
CA ALA A 142 6.17 -15.10 -4.04
C ALA A 142 4.94 -15.98 -4.33
N TRP A 143 3.87 -15.33 -4.79
CA TRP A 143 2.61 -15.97 -5.16
C TRP A 143 1.89 -15.21 -6.27
N VAL A 144 1.06 -15.94 -6.99
CA VAL A 144 0.22 -15.42 -8.08
C VAL A 144 -1.16 -15.05 -7.55
N ASN A 145 -1.73 -13.97 -8.06
CA ASN A 145 -3.13 -13.61 -7.91
C ASN A 145 -3.77 -13.52 -9.30
N ILE A 146 -4.93 -14.16 -9.46
CA ILE A 146 -5.83 -13.96 -10.60
C ILE A 146 -7.11 -13.33 -10.05
N ASN A 147 -7.31 -12.04 -10.31
CA ASN A 147 -8.50 -11.32 -9.90
C ASN A 147 -9.46 -11.15 -11.10
N PRO A 148 -10.53 -11.94 -11.21
CA PRO A 148 -11.57 -11.73 -12.21
C PRO A 148 -12.37 -10.45 -11.94
N PRO A 149 -13.28 -10.05 -12.86
CA PRO A 149 -14.20 -8.94 -12.62
C PRO A 149 -14.94 -9.09 -11.29
N GLY A 150 -14.97 -8.01 -10.50
CA GLY A 150 -15.55 -7.94 -9.16
C GLY A 150 -14.64 -8.44 -8.02
N ALA A 151 -13.41 -8.87 -8.32
CA ALA A 151 -12.44 -9.32 -7.31
C ALA A 151 -11.53 -8.19 -6.81
N SER A 152 -11.10 -8.28 -5.55
CA SER A 152 -10.25 -7.29 -4.87
C SER A 152 -9.33 -7.95 -3.85
N ASN A 153 -8.49 -7.16 -3.18
CA ASN A 153 -7.73 -7.60 -2.01
C ASN A 153 -7.96 -6.66 -0.84
N LYS A 154 -8.31 -7.23 0.33
CA LYS A 154 -8.54 -6.47 1.57
C LYS A 154 -7.28 -5.70 1.98
N ILE A 155 -7.49 -4.62 2.73
CA ILE A 155 -6.41 -3.85 3.34
C ILE A 155 -5.63 -4.74 4.33
N HIS A 156 -4.31 -4.79 4.19
CA HIS A 156 -3.40 -5.56 5.03
C HIS A 156 -1.96 -5.02 4.96
N TYR A 157 -1.04 -5.67 5.68
CA TYR A 157 0.40 -5.47 5.61
C TYR A 157 1.11 -6.84 5.71
N HIS A 158 2.41 -6.89 5.45
CA HIS A 158 3.20 -8.13 5.49
C HIS A 158 4.22 -8.08 6.62
N ALA A 159 4.03 -8.92 7.64
CA ALA A 159 5.01 -9.10 8.70
C ALA A 159 6.23 -9.91 8.20
N ASN A 160 7.35 -9.82 8.93
CA ASN A 160 8.57 -10.62 8.71
C ASN A 160 9.23 -10.43 7.32
N CYS A 161 9.07 -9.26 6.70
CA CYS A 161 9.80 -8.88 5.50
C CYS A 161 10.23 -7.42 5.54
N HIS A 162 11.29 -7.08 4.80
CA HIS A 162 11.75 -5.71 4.64
C HIS A 162 10.99 -5.03 3.50
N PHE A 163 10.86 -5.74 2.37
CA PHE A 163 10.11 -5.30 1.21
C PHE A 163 8.95 -6.25 0.92
N SER A 164 7.86 -5.66 0.46
CA SER A 164 6.80 -6.33 -0.28
C SER A 164 6.70 -5.70 -1.66
N GLY A 165 6.06 -6.38 -2.58
CA GLY A 165 5.86 -5.85 -3.91
C GLY A 165 4.79 -6.57 -4.71
N ILE A 166 4.47 -5.95 -5.84
CA ILE A 166 3.53 -6.47 -6.83
C ILE A 166 4.11 -6.25 -8.23
N TYR A 167 4.04 -7.29 -9.05
CA TYR A 167 4.33 -7.25 -10.47
C TYR A 167 3.05 -7.52 -11.26
N TYR A 168 2.70 -6.64 -12.18
CA TYR A 168 1.50 -6.79 -13.01
C TYR A 168 1.82 -7.55 -14.29
N VAL A 169 1.19 -8.71 -14.51
CA VAL A 169 1.44 -9.56 -15.67
C VAL A 169 0.46 -9.24 -16.80
N SER A 170 -0.84 -9.25 -16.50
CA SER A 170 -1.90 -8.97 -17.48
C SER A 170 -3.05 -8.24 -16.80
N LEU A 171 -3.60 -7.23 -17.44
CA LEU A 171 -4.69 -6.41 -16.92
C LEU A 171 -5.25 -5.48 -17.98
N LYS A 172 -6.42 -4.91 -17.68
CA LYS A 172 -7.04 -3.80 -18.43
C LYS A 172 -7.18 -2.56 -17.56
N ALA A 173 -6.27 -1.62 -17.71
CA ALA A 173 -6.30 -0.35 -16.98
C ALA A 173 -7.16 0.71 -17.69
N PRO A 174 -7.77 1.66 -16.95
CA PRO A 174 -7.70 1.83 -15.50
C PRO A 174 -8.70 0.98 -14.69
N GLU A 175 -9.68 0.36 -15.34
CA GLU A 175 -10.83 -0.29 -14.68
C GLU A 175 -10.43 -1.52 -13.87
N CYS A 176 -9.25 -2.08 -14.12
CA CYS A 176 -8.78 -3.23 -13.35
C CYS A 176 -8.52 -2.94 -11.87
N GLY A 177 -8.58 -1.69 -11.40
CA GLY A 177 -8.38 -1.33 -10.00
C GLY A 177 -6.91 -1.19 -9.60
N SER A 178 -6.59 -0.16 -8.81
CA SER A 178 -5.23 0.17 -8.40
C SER A 178 -4.84 -0.52 -7.09
N ILE A 179 -3.55 -0.77 -6.91
CA ILE A 179 -3.01 -0.90 -5.55
C ILE A 179 -3.07 0.48 -4.88
N PHE A 180 -3.49 0.51 -3.62
CA PHE A 180 -3.51 1.74 -2.83
C PHE A 180 -2.84 1.51 -1.48
N PHE A 181 -2.22 2.57 -0.96
CA PHE A 181 -1.46 2.57 0.28
C PHE A 181 -2.09 3.56 1.26
N ARG A 182 -2.21 3.19 2.54
CA ARG A 182 -2.74 4.06 3.59
C ARG A 182 -1.60 4.76 4.33
N ASP A 183 -1.82 6.00 4.76
CA ASP A 183 -0.85 6.74 5.56
C ASP A 183 -0.47 5.93 6.82
N PRO A 184 0.80 5.54 6.99
CA PRO A 184 1.23 4.72 8.12
C PRO A 184 1.09 5.44 9.46
N ARG A 185 0.96 6.78 9.46
CA ARG A 185 0.74 7.58 10.66
C ARG A 185 -0.73 7.47 11.07
N VAL A 186 -1.11 6.41 11.76
CA VAL A 186 -2.52 6.16 12.18
C VAL A 186 -3.18 7.39 12.81
N ALA A 187 -2.44 8.15 13.62
CA ALA A 187 -2.95 9.36 14.27
C ALA A 187 -3.30 10.51 13.30
N SER A 188 -2.68 10.59 12.11
CA SER A 188 -2.99 11.64 11.11
C SER A 188 -4.43 11.51 10.58
N ARG A 189 -4.99 10.30 10.62
CA ARG A 189 -6.33 9.96 10.11
C ARG A 189 -7.46 10.21 11.11
N MET A 190 -7.14 10.58 12.36
CA MET A 190 -8.16 10.77 13.40
C MET A 190 -9.00 12.03 13.18
N LEU A 191 -8.38 13.09 12.66
CA LEU A 191 -9.03 14.36 12.39
C LEU A 191 -8.26 15.09 11.28
N THR A 192 -8.77 15.01 10.07
CA THR A 192 -8.18 15.70 8.93
C THR A 192 -8.67 17.14 8.81
N TYR A 193 -7.81 18.01 8.30
CA TYR A 193 -8.21 19.38 8.01
C TYR A 193 -9.23 19.40 6.87
N PRO A 194 -10.31 20.19 6.98
CA PRO A 194 -11.20 20.43 5.85
C PRO A 194 -10.42 21.06 4.70
N ALA A 195 -10.36 20.37 3.56
CA ALA A 195 -9.64 20.81 2.37
C ALA A 195 -10.53 20.67 1.15
N THR A 196 -10.41 21.63 0.21
CA THR A 196 -11.14 21.58 -1.08
C THR A 196 -10.49 20.62 -2.07
N GLN A 197 -9.23 20.24 -1.84
CA GLN A 197 -8.46 19.32 -2.65
C GLN A 197 -7.50 18.53 -1.75
N ALA A 198 -7.28 17.27 -2.12
CA ALA A 198 -6.27 16.44 -1.48
C ALA A 198 -4.86 16.95 -1.81
N THR A 199 -3.98 16.93 -0.83
CA THR A 199 -2.54 17.25 -0.93
C THR A 199 -1.75 16.13 -0.27
N ASP A 200 -0.42 16.11 -0.43
CA ASP A 200 0.43 15.13 0.26
C ASP A 200 0.28 15.17 1.79
N PHE A 201 -0.17 16.29 2.35
CA PHE A 201 -0.44 16.44 3.79
C PHE A 201 -1.83 15.93 4.20
N THR A 202 -2.85 16.15 3.37
CA THR A 202 -4.25 15.84 3.70
C THR A 202 -4.73 14.49 3.16
N THR A 203 -3.94 13.84 2.30
CA THR A 203 -4.27 12.55 1.70
C THR A 203 -4.09 11.42 2.71
N GLU A 204 -5.12 10.59 2.89
CA GLU A 204 -5.05 9.40 3.73
C GLU A 204 -4.67 8.13 2.96
N GLU A 205 -4.89 8.12 1.64
CA GLU A 205 -4.60 6.99 0.77
C GLU A 205 -4.04 7.43 -0.59
N VAL A 206 -3.00 6.76 -1.07
CA VAL A 206 -2.40 7.02 -2.38
C VAL A 206 -2.55 5.80 -3.27
N ARG A 207 -3.03 5.99 -4.50
CA ARG A 207 -3.21 4.94 -5.51
C ARG A 207 -2.05 4.95 -6.50
N MET A 208 -1.54 3.77 -6.82
CA MET A 208 -0.51 3.60 -7.85
C MET A 208 -1.11 2.95 -9.09
N LYS A 209 -0.90 3.59 -10.24
CA LYS A 209 -1.52 3.19 -11.50
C LYS A 209 -1.06 1.79 -11.94
N PRO A 210 -1.97 0.83 -12.14
CA PRO A 210 -1.61 -0.48 -12.66
C PRO A 210 -1.20 -0.39 -14.14
N GLU A 211 -0.15 -1.12 -14.51
CA GLU A 211 0.32 -1.23 -15.89
C GLU A 211 1.00 -2.59 -16.07
N ALA A 212 0.67 -3.32 -17.15
CA ALA A 212 1.34 -4.58 -17.44
C ALA A 212 2.85 -4.38 -17.55
N GLY A 213 3.62 -5.26 -16.92
CA GLY A 213 5.08 -5.18 -16.81
C GLY A 213 5.59 -4.20 -15.76
N ARG A 214 4.72 -3.53 -15.00
CA ARG A 214 5.13 -2.64 -13.90
C ARG A 214 5.31 -3.44 -12.62
N MET A 215 6.42 -3.18 -11.94
CA MET A 215 6.69 -3.65 -10.58
C MET A 215 6.64 -2.47 -9.63
N TYR A 216 5.94 -2.64 -8.51
CA TYR A 216 6.03 -1.77 -7.34
C TYR A 216 6.71 -2.52 -6.19
N VAL A 217 7.62 -1.83 -5.50
CA VAL A 217 8.29 -2.33 -4.29
C VAL A 217 8.09 -1.31 -3.19
N PHE A 218 7.73 -1.77 -2.00
CA PHE A 218 7.41 -0.92 -0.87
C PHE A 218 7.78 -1.61 0.45
N PRO A 219 7.89 -0.88 1.57
CA PRO A 219 8.16 -1.49 2.86
C PRO A 219 7.05 -2.45 3.30
N GLY A 220 7.40 -3.62 3.85
CA GLY A 220 6.40 -4.64 4.21
C GLY A 220 5.36 -4.18 5.24
N TRP A 221 5.72 -3.21 6.08
CA TRP A 221 4.83 -2.59 7.07
C TRP A 221 3.79 -1.63 6.48
N LEU A 222 3.93 -1.24 5.21
CA LEU A 222 3.04 -0.26 4.60
C LEU A 222 1.68 -0.89 4.31
N GLU A 223 0.65 -0.40 5.01
CA GLU A 223 -0.72 -0.86 4.86
C GLU A 223 -1.22 -0.58 3.43
N HIS A 224 -1.68 -1.62 2.75
CA HIS A 224 -2.13 -1.54 1.37
C HIS A 224 -3.32 -2.47 1.09
N GLY A 225 -4.08 -2.12 0.07
CA GLY A 225 -5.13 -2.95 -0.50
C GLY A 225 -5.11 -2.85 -2.02
N VAL A 226 -5.96 -3.64 -2.67
CA VAL A 226 -6.13 -3.54 -4.12
C VAL A 226 -7.61 -3.38 -4.41
N GLU A 227 -7.94 -2.35 -5.17
CA GLU A 227 -9.32 -2.01 -5.55
C GLU A 227 -9.97 -3.16 -6.33
N GLU A 228 -11.30 -3.10 -6.38
CA GLU A 228 -12.10 -4.02 -7.18
C GLU A 228 -11.73 -3.91 -8.65
N ASN A 229 -11.60 -5.06 -9.32
CA ASN A 229 -11.44 -5.13 -10.75
C ASN A 229 -12.81 -4.90 -11.41
N GLU A 230 -13.05 -3.71 -11.92
CA GLU A 230 -14.28 -3.33 -12.65
C GLU A 230 -14.14 -3.56 -14.16
N SER A 231 -12.98 -4.04 -14.61
CA SER A 231 -12.76 -4.35 -16.03
C SER A 231 -13.48 -5.64 -16.43
N GLY A 232 -13.55 -5.89 -17.74
CA GLY A 232 -14.10 -7.14 -18.28
C GLY A 232 -13.08 -8.29 -18.40
N GLU A 233 -11.88 -8.13 -17.84
CA GLU A 233 -10.74 -9.05 -18.01
C GLU A 233 -10.10 -9.36 -16.65
N ASP A 234 -9.39 -10.49 -16.56
CA ASP A 234 -8.66 -10.83 -15.33
C ASP A 234 -7.50 -9.84 -15.12
N ARG A 235 -7.34 -9.38 -13.87
CA ARG A 235 -6.11 -8.73 -13.40
C ARG A 235 -5.21 -9.79 -12.78
N ILE A 236 -4.14 -10.12 -13.49
CA ILE A 236 -3.14 -11.11 -13.10
C ILE A 236 -1.90 -10.39 -12.58
N SER A 237 -1.53 -10.70 -11.35
CA SER A 237 -0.37 -10.12 -10.70
C SER A 237 0.40 -11.14 -9.89
N ILE A 238 1.68 -10.87 -9.66
CA ILE A 238 2.55 -11.67 -8.81
C ILE A 238 2.95 -10.78 -7.64
N ALA A 239 2.55 -11.18 -6.44
CA ALA A 239 2.94 -10.51 -5.22
C ALA A 239 4.13 -11.23 -4.58
N PHE A 240 4.95 -10.49 -3.85
CA PHE A 240 6.14 -11.06 -3.22
C PHE A 240 6.52 -10.33 -1.94
N ASN A 241 7.24 -11.05 -1.08
CA ASN A 241 7.88 -10.56 0.13
C ASN A 241 9.37 -10.90 0.07
N VAL A 242 10.21 -9.96 0.53
CA VAL A 242 11.66 -10.09 0.55
C VAL A 242 12.18 -9.71 1.94
N LEU A 243 12.88 -10.67 2.55
CA LEU A 243 13.64 -10.47 3.78
C LEU A 243 15.13 -10.44 3.45
N ALA A 244 15.74 -9.24 3.55
CA ALA A 244 17.19 -9.10 3.53
C ALA A 244 17.82 -9.54 4.86
N GLY A 245 18.94 -10.25 4.82
CA GLY A 245 19.67 -10.67 6.01
C GLY A 245 21.11 -11.07 5.67
N ARG A 246 21.99 -11.16 6.67
CA ARG A 246 23.31 -11.75 6.44
C ARG A 246 23.14 -13.22 6.13
N GLN A 247 23.78 -13.70 5.07
CA GLN A 247 23.90 -15.14 4.91
C GLN A 247 24.69 -15.68 6.11
N GLY A 248 24.14 -16.67 6.81
CA GLY A 248 24.95 -17.47 7.72
C GLY A 248 26.10 -18.13 6.94
N PRO A 249 27.18 -18.57 7.62
CA PRO A 249 28.21 -19.34 6.93
C PRO A 249 27.56 -20.53 6.22
N ALA A 250 27.93 -20.72 4.95
CA ALA A 250 27.53 -21.85 4.12
C ALA A 250 27.95 -23.20 4.74
#